data_AF-A0A3A8MHT5-F1
#
_entry.id   AF-A0A3A8MHT5-F1
#
_cell.length_a   1.000
_cell.length_b   1.000
_cell.length_c   1.000
_cell.angle_alpha   90.00
_cell.angle_beta   90.00
_cell.angle_gamma   90.00
#
_symmetry.space_group_name_H-M   'P 1'
#
loop_
_entity.id
_entity.type
_entity.pdbx_description
1 polymer ?
#
loop_
_entity_poly.entity_id
_entity_poly.type
_entity_poly.pdbx_seq_one_letter_code
_entity_poly.pdbx_strand_id
1 'polypeptide(L)'
;MSLEVSSSALARCAVHPEMSAAGTCSRCGGFVCADCVKVVPGLEGRMFCAACEARPEVNYLEAFRLEFWGRRDRWAWTVGLVSLGLLALGLVSALDPRAPTALRLLFAFFAPVPVGVAFFLGRSWARHALLATPVVMAVLLGPDSREEVSLVVVCAVPALITAVVIHRDVRNRLFFRRDVTPGELQALWNVRRNNPLARHALSFGLSGVFMPVFAPLAVLCGAVAWRRVDPEAHPPIGRGGQALAGIVLGVASLLLWGFVLLSFLNRFLSGVVVHK
;
A
#
# COMPACT_ATOMS: atom_id res chain seq x y z
N MET A 1 -8.52 21.81 -51.91
CA MET A 1 -7.23 22.52 -52.11
C MET A 1 -6.31 22.11 -50.98
N SER A 2 -5.35 21.22 -51.23
CA SER A 2 -4.29 20.87 -50.29
C SER A 2 -3.21 21.95 -50.37
N LEU A 3 -3.01 22.70 -49.29
CA LEU A 3 -1.88 23.62 -49.18
C LEU A 3 -0.61 22.79 -49.02
N GLU A 4 0.20 22.70 -50.06
CA GLU A 4 1.54 22.13 -49.98
C GLU A 4 2.41 23.03 -49.12
N VAL A 5 2.64 22.64 -47.87
CA VAL A 5 3.57 23.32 -46.97
C VAL A 5 4.99 22.89 -47.35
N SER A 6 5.86 23.84 -47.67
CA SER A 6 7.27 23.56 -47.97
C SER A 6 7.91 22.70 -46.87
N SER A 7 8.68 21.68 -47.26
CA SER A 7 9.37 20.77 -46.34
C SER A 7 10.37 21.48 -45.41
N SER A 8 10.83 22.68 -45.80
CA SER A 8 11.66 23.56 -44.97
C SER A 8 10.89 24.27 -43.85
N ALA A 9 9.57 24.36 -43.96
CA ALA A 9 8.69 24.98 -42.95
C ALA A 9 8.19 23.98 -41.90
N LEU A 10 8.43 22.67 -42.10
CA LEU A 10 8.08 21.66 -41.12
C LEU A 10 9.02 21.74 -39.91
N ALA A 11 8.45 21.81 -38.72
CA ALA A 11 9.20 21.74 -37.47
C ALA A 11 10.06 20.47 -37.42
N ARG A 12 11.31 20.60 -36.99
CA ARG A 12 12.29 19.50 -36.93
C ARG A 12 12.52 19.08 -35.49
N CYS A 13 12.90 17.83 -35.28
CA CYS A 13 13.24 17.36 -33.94
C CYS A 13 14.50 18.08 -33.42
N ALA A 14 14.46 18.50 -32.15
CA ALA A 14 15.60 19.15 -31.50
C ALA A 14 16.84 18.25 -31.38
N VAL A 15 16.66 16.92 -31.42
CA VAL A 15 17.75 15.93 -31.35
C VAL A 15 18.14 15.42 -32.73
N HIS A 16 17.17 15.31 -33.65
CA HIS A 16 17.34 14.77 -35.00
C HIS A 16 16.85 15.81 -36.03
N PRO A 17 17.67 16.82 -36.40
CA PRO A 17 17.26 17.91 -37.30
C PRO A 17 16.77 17.44 -38.68
N GLU A 18 17.21 16.27 -39.12
CA GLU A 18 16.79 15.62 -40.36
C GLU A 18 15.36 15.06 -40.30
N MET A 19 14.85 14.75 -39.10
CA MET A 19 13.52 14.17 -38.89
C MET A 19 12.46 15.25 -38.66
N SER A 20 11.28 15.08 -39.25
CA SER A 20 10.12 15.92 -38.94
C SER A 20 9.64 15.67 -37.51
N ALA A 21 9.25 16.74 -36.82
CA ALA A 21 8.66 16.65 -35.49
C ALA A 21 7.31 15.93 -35.55
N ALA A 22 7.13 14.93 -34.68
CA ALA A 22 5.85 14.26 -34.47
C ALA A 22 5.01 14.97 -33.39
N GLY A 23 5.65 15.78 -32.53
CA GLY A 23 4.96 16.55 -31.51
C GLY A 23 5.88 17.49 -30.75
N THR A 24 5.34 18.09 -29.71
CA THR A 24 6.03 19.04 -28.84
C THR A 24 6.07 18.50 -27.42
N CYS A 25 7.23 18.54 -26.78
CA CYS A 25 7.37 18.14 -25.39
C CYS A 25 6.51 19.04 -24.49
N SER A 26 5.59 18.44 -23.73
CA SER A 26 4.64 19.15 -22.86
C SER A 26 5.29 19.92 -21.71
N ARG A 27 6.61 19.78 -21.50
CA ARG A 27 7.34 20.46 -20.43
C ARG A 27 8.28 21.56 -20.94
N CYS A 28 9.20 21.23 -21.84
CA CYS A 28 10.19 22.21 -22.32
C CYS A 28 9.78 22.92 -23.62
N GLY A 29 8.68 22.49 -24.27
CA GLY A 29 8.25 23.05 -25.54
C GLY A 29 9.11 22.64 -26.75
N GLY A 30 10.11 21.76 -26.56
CA GLY A 30 10.98 21.29 -27.64
C GLY A 30 10.26 20.31 -28.58
N PHE A 31 10.54 20.41 -29.88
CA PHE A 31 10.01 19.50 -30.90
C PHE A 31 10.69 18.12 -30.85
N VAL A 32 9.89 17.05 -30.92
CA VAL A 32 10.34 15.66 -30.82
C VAL A 32 9.84 14.83 -32.01
N CYS A 33 10.70 14.02 -32.64
CA CYS A 33 10.29 13.03 -33.64
C CYS A 33 9.63 11.82 -32.99
N ALA A 34 8.99 10.95 -33.79
CA ALA A 34 8.28 9.77 -33.30
C ALA A 34 9.16 8.84 -32.44
N ASP A 35 10.44 8.69 -32.79
CA ASP A 35 11.39 7.85 -32.04
C ASP A 35 11.85 8.48 -30.72
N CYS A 36 11.85 9.82 -30.64
CA CYS A 36 12.22 10.57 -29.44
C CYS A 36 11.05 10.82 -28.49
N VAL A 37 9.81 10.59 -28.93
CA VAL A 37 8.62 10.75 -28.08
C VAL A 37 8.63 9.68 -27.00
N LYS A 38 8.49 10.14 -25.76
CA LYS A 38 8.33 9.30 -24.57
C LYS A 38 6.98 9.57 -23.96
N VAL A 39 6.22 8.49 -23.76
CA VAL A 39 4.93 8.52 -23.08
C VAL A 39 5.15 7.97 -21.68
N VAL A 40 4.91 8.81 -20.67
CA VAL A 40 5.16 8.45 -19.27
C VAL A 40 3.88 7.87 -18.66
N PRO A 41 3.92 6.66 -18.08
CA PRO A 41 2.75 6.09 -17.43
C PRO A 41 2.20 7.00 -16.32
N GLY A 42 0.88 7.17 -16.27
CA GLY A 42 0.20 8.06 -15.32
C GLY A 42 0.09 9.52 -15.75
N LEU A 43 0.69 9.91 -16.88
CA LEU A 43 0.54 11.23 -17.52
C LEU A 43 -0.03 11.07 -18.94
N GLU A 44 -1.19 10.43 -19.03
CA GLU A 44 -1.86 10.13 -20.31
C GLU A 44 -2.06 11.38 -21.17
N GLY A 45 -1.85 11.23 -22.48
CA GLY A 45 -2.00 12.32 -23.47
C GLY A 45 -0.85 13.34 -23.51
N ARG A 46 0.18 13.20 -22.66
CA ARG A 46 1.36 14.08 -22.66
C ARG A 46 2.56 13.39 -23.30
N MET A 47 3.32 14.14 -24.07
CA MET A 47 4.54 13.67 -24.74
C MET A 47 5.75 14.38 -24.15
N PHE A 48 6.80 13.62 -23.84
CA PHE A 48 8.04 14.14 -23.30
C PHE A 48 9.23 13.80 -24.21
N CYS A 49 10.25 14.66 -24.23
CA CYS A 49 11.54 14.28 -24.78
C CYS A 49 12.32 13.42 -23.76
N ALA A 50 13.29 12.63 -24.23
CA ALA A 50 14.11 11.77 -23.37
C ALA A 50 14.77 12.53 -22.19
N ALA A 51 15.24 13.76 -22.42
CA ALA A 51 15.85 14.58 -21.36
C ALA A 51 14.84 15.02 -20.29
N CYS A 52 13.58 15.28 -20.67
CA CYS A 52 12.53 15.63 -19.73
C CYS A 52 11.97 14.41 -19.00
N GLU A 53 11.83 13.26 -19.69
CA GLU A 53 11.42 11.99 -19.09
C GLU A 53 12.38 11.54 -17.99
N ALA A 54 13.70 11.69 -18.21
CA ALA A 54 14.72 11.30 -17.23
C ALA A 54 14.62 12.07 -15.90
N ARG A 55 13.80 13.13 -15.84
CA ARG A 55 13.64 13.93 -14.63
C ARG A 55 12.64 13.29 -13.66
N PRO A 56 12.95 13.22 -12.36
CA PRO A 56 12.12 12.53 -11.38
C PRO A 56 10.73 13.14 -11.21
N GLU A 57 10.57 14.45 -11.43
CA GLU A 57 9.27 15.12 -11.39
C GLU A 57 8.34 14.74 -12.56
N VAL A 58 8.90 14.32 -13.70
CA VAL A 58 8.13 13.88 -14.87
C VAL A 58 7.87 12.38 -14.76
N ASN A 59 8.93 11.58 -14.62
CA ASN A 59 8.82 10.14 -14.42
C ASN A 59 8.76 9.78 -12.93
N TYR A 60 7.76 10.33 -12.25
CA TYR A 60 7.59 10.19 -10.80
C TYR A 60 7.35 8.75 -10.35
N LEU A 61 6.77 7.90 -11.22
CA LEU A 61 6.57 6.47 -10.92
C LEU A 61 7.89 5.71 -10.91
N GLU A 62 8.80 6.00 -11.83
CA GLU A 62 10.14 5.40 -11.84
C GLU A 62 10.98 5.91 -10.66
N ALA A 63 10.94 7.21 -10.38
CA ALA A 63 11.57 7.77 -9.18
C ALA A 63 11.03 7.10 -7.90
N PHE A 64 9.71 6.90 -7.82
CA PHE A 64 9.05 6.20 -6.71
C PHE A 64 9.44 4.71 -6.64
N ARG A 65 9.60 4.03 -7.79
CA ARG A 65 10.09 2.64 -7.85
C ARG A 65 11.50 2.55 -7.28
N LEU A 66 12.40 3.44 -7.72
CA LEU A 66 13.80 3.49 -7.29
C LEU A 66 13.91 3.81 -5.79
N GLU A 67 13.06 4.69 -5.24
CA GLU A 67 13.02 5.01 -3.79
C GLU A 67 12.83 3.74 -2.93
N PHE A 68 12.06 2.77 -3.42
CA PHE A 68 11.72 1.55 -2.70
C PHE A 68 12.44 0.29 -3.20
N TRP A 69 13.26 0.40 -4.23
CA TRP A 69 13.93 -0.72 -4.87
C TRP A 69 14.96 -1.35 -3.93
N GLY A 70 14.76 -2.62 -3.56
CA GLY A 70 15.63 -3.31 -2.62
C GLY A 70 15.53 -2.82 -1.17
N ARG A 71 14.69 -1.82 -0.87
CA ARG A 71 14.56 -1.28 0.49
C ARG A 71 13.58 -2.14 1.29
N ARG A 72 13.99 -2.59 2.49
CA ARG A 72 13.14 -3.36 3.40
C ARG A 72 11.81 -2.65 3.65
N ASP A 73 10.73 -3.40 3.59
CA ASP A 73 9.37 -2.91 3.82
C ASP A 73 8.86 -3.33 5.20
N ARG A 74 7.60 -2.96 5.52
CA ARG A 74 6.98 -3.34 6.79
C ARG A 74 6.87 -4.85 6.95
N TRP A 75 6.58 -5.58 5.86
CA TRP A 75 6.47 -7.03 5.90
C TRP A 75 7.80 -7.73 6.18
N ALA A 76 8.91 -7.25 5.61
CA ALA A 76 10.23 -7.76 5.95
C ALA A 76 10.49 -7.67 7.46
N TRP A 77 10.23 -6.51 8.07
CA TRP A 77 10.37 -6.34 9.53
C TRP A 77 9.43 -7.24 10.32
N THR A 78 8.15 -7.32 9.93
CA THR A 78 7.18 -8.21 10.61
C THR A 78 7.64 -9.67 10.55
N VAL A 79 8.02 -10.17 9.37
CA VAL A 79 8.51 -11.56 9.21
C VAL A 79 9.78 -11.79 10.02
N GLY A 80 10.72 -10.83 10.01
CA GLY A 80 11.94 -10.90 10.83
C GLY A 80 11.66 -10.97 12.33
N LEU A 81 10.76 -10.13 12.84
CA LEU A 81 10.36 -10.13 14.25
C LEU A 81 9.63 -11.41 14.65
N VAL A 82 8.71 -11.89 13.80
CA VAL A 82 8.02 -13.18 14.03
C VAL A 82 9.02 -14.32 14.07
N SER A 83 10.00 -14.33 13.16
CA SER A 83 11.04 -15.37 13.13
C SER A 83 11.92 -15.35 14.38
N LEU A 84 12.25 -14.15 14.88
CA LEU A 84 12.97 -13.99 16.15
C LEU A 84 12.15 -14.50 17.34
N GLY A 85 10.84 -14.22 17.35
CA GLY A 85 9.92 -14.73 18.38
C GLY A 85 9.82 -16.25 18.35
N LEU A 86 9.70 -16.85 17.16
CA LEU A 86 9.67 -18.31 16.99
C LEU A 86 10.99 -18.96 17.42
N LEU A 87 12.13 -18.34 17.10
CA LEU A 87 13.43 -18.79 17.59
C LEU A 87 13.48 -18.79 19.12
N ALA A 88 13.04 -17.70 19.76
CA ALA A 88 13.00 -17.61 21.22
C ALA A 88 12.09 -18.67 21.84
N LEU A 89 10.90 -18.89 21.28
CA LEU A 89 9.97 -19.94 21.73
C LEU A 89 10.57 -21.34 21.57
N GLY A 90 11.21 -21.62 20.43
CA GLY A 90 11.90 -22.89 20.20
C GLY A 90 13.03 -23.13 21.21
N LEU A 91 13.82 -22.10 21.53
CA LEU A 91 14.86 -22.18 22.55
C LEU A 91 14.29 -22.44 23.95
N VAL A 92 13.20 -21.76 24.33
CA VAL A 92 12.53 -21.99 25.62
C VAL A 92 11.97 -23.41 25.69
N SER A 93 11.35 -23.91 24.63
CA SER A 93 10.86 -25.30 24.56
C SER A 93 11.99 -26.34 24.65
N ALA A 94 13.18 -26.03 24.11
CA ALA A 94 14.35 -26.90 24.21
C ALA A 94 14.85 -27.08 25.66
N LEU A 95 14.56 -26.12 26.54
CA LEU A 95 14.97 -26.13 27.94
C LEU A 95 14.01 -26.88 28.85
N ASP A 96 12.86 -27.35 28.37
CA ASP A 96 11.91 -28.14 29.16
C ASP A 96 12.14 -29.66 28.95
N PRO A 97 12.83 -30.34 29.87
CA PRO A 97 13.12 -31.77 29.73
C PRO A 97 11.91 -32.68 29.95
N ARG A 98 10.74 -32.13 30.34
CA ARG A 98 9.58 -32.93 30.77
C ARG A 98 8.54 -33.17 29.68
N ALA A 99 8.66 -32.55 28.52
CA ALA A 99 7.65 -32.65 27.47
C ALA A 99 8.12 -33.60 26.35
N PRO A 100 7.51 -34.79 26.17
CA PRO A 100 7.72 -35.60 24.96
C PRO A 100 7.30 -34.87 23.68
N THR A 101 6.48 -33.82 23.80
CA THR A 101 6.11 -32.87 22.74
C THR A 101 7.16 -31.78 22.49
N ALA A 102 8.17 -31.61 23.36
CA ALA A 102 9.20 -30.57 23.23
C ALA A 102 9.98 -30.70 21.92
N LEU A 103 10.29 -31.93 21.49
CA LEU A 103 11.03 -32.15 20.24
C LEU A 103 10.20 -31.75 19.01
N ARG A 104 8.90 -32.09 18.98
CA ARG A 104 7.98 -31.69 17.89
C ARG A 104 7.82 -30.16 17.84
N LEU A 105 7.63 -29.53 19.00
CA LEU A 105 7.52 -28.07 19.11
C LEU A 105 8.82 -27.37 18.73
N LEU A 106 9.96 -27.89 19.15
CA LEU A 106 11.27 -27.39 18.76
C LEU A 106 11.44 -27.40 17.24
N PHE A 107 11.20 -28.53 16.58
CA PHE A 107 11.29 -28.59 15.12
C PHE A 107 10.27 -27.67 14.44
N ALA A 108 9.04 -27.62 14.94
CA ALA A 108 8.00 -26.74 14.39
C ALA A 108 8.37 -25.25 14.50
N PHE A 109 8.99 -24.81 15.60
CA PHE A 109 9.38 -23.42 15.81
C PHE A 109 10.69 -23.05 15.11
N PHE A 110 11.65 -23.96 14.99
CA PHE A 110 12.92 -23.70 14.31
C PHE A 110 12.83 -23.79 12.79
N ALA A 111 12.00 -24.67 12.23
CA ALA A 111 11.85 -24.84 10.78
C ALA A 111 11.55 -23.54 10.00
N PRO A 112 10.67 -22.62 10.44
CA PRO A 112 10.40 -21.36 9.74
C PRO A 112 11.53 -20.32 9.84
N VAL A 113 12.43 -20.43 10.83
CA VAL A 113 13.42 -19.37 11.14
C VAL A 113 14.38 -19.13 9.96
N PRO A 114 15.00 -20.14 9.32
CA PRO A 114 15.85 -19.90 8.16
C PRO A 114 15.13 -19.22 7.00
N VAL A 115 13.87 -19.58 6.75
CA VAL A 115 13.04 -18.95 5.71
C VAL A 115 12.81 -17.48 6.04
N GLY A 116 12.45 -17.16 7.28
CA GLY A 116 12.21 -15.79 7.71
C GLY A 116 13.47 -14.92 7.73
N VAL A 117 14.61 -15.46 8.15
CA VAL A 117 15.91 -14.79 8.07
C VAL A 117 16.28 -14.53 6.61
N ALA A 118 16.17 -15.53 5.74
CA ALA A 118 16.44 -15.37 4.31
C ALA A 118 15.49 -14.36 3.64
N PHE A 119 14.22 -14.32 4.07
CA PHE A 119 13.23 -13.34 3.64
C PHE A 119 13.65 -11.93 4.05
N PHE A 120 14.04 -11.72 5.31
CA PHE A 120 14.52 -10.43 5.83
C PHE A 120 15.78 -9.92 5.10
N LEU A 121 16.64 -10.85 4.68
CA LEU A 121 17.84 -10.57 3.90
C LEU A 121 17.57 -10.35 2.39
N GLY A 122 16.32 -10.49 1.94
CA GLY A 122 15.94 -10.24 0.54
C GLY A 122 16.32 -11.36 -0.42
N ARG A 123 16.48 -12.61 0.05
CA ARG A 123 16.76 -13.76 -0.82
C ARG A 123 15.50 -14.12 -1.62
N SER A 124 15.63 -14.17 -2.95
CA SER A 124 14.48 -14.33 -3.87
C SER A 124 13.67 -15.62 -3.66
N TRP A 125 14.32 -16.72 -3.29
CA TRP A 125 13.66 -18.00 -3.01
C TRP A 125 12.79 -17.96 -1.74
N ALA A 126 13.18 -17.15 -0.75
CA ALA A 126 12.51 -17.09 0.55
C ALA A 126 11.07 -16.58 0.44
N ARG A 127 10.79 -15.72 -0.55
CA ARG A 127 9.43 -15.24 -0.84
C ARG A 127 8.47 -16.36 -1.28
N HIS A 128 8.98 -17.40 -1.93
CA HIS A 128 8.18 -18.57 -2.30
C HIS A 128 8.12 -19.57 -1.13
N ALA A 129 9.24 -19.79 -0.43
CA ALA A 129 9.29 -20.67 0.74
C ALA A 129 8.36 -20.19 1.88
N LEU A 130 8.13 -18.88 2.02
CA LEU A 130 7.18 -18.33 2.99
C LEU A 130 5.75 -18.87 2.79
N LEU A 131 5.34 -19.18 1.56
CA LEU A 131 4.02 -19.78 1.27
C LEU A 131 3.93 -21.24 1.73
N ALA A 132 5.03 -21.98 1.63
CA ALA A 132 5.09 -23.38 2.07
C ALA A 132 5.21 -23.51 3.60
N THR A 133 5.69 -22.47 4.27
CA THR A 133 6.04 -22.49 5.70
C THR A 133 4.88 -22.95 6.61
N PRO A 134 3.63 -22.43 6.49
CA PRO A 134 2.52 -22.88 7.34
C PRO A 134 2.17 -24.36 7.14
N VAL A 135 2.29 -24.86 5.91
CA VAL A 135 2.01 -26.26 5.58
C VAL A 135 3.09 -27.17 6.15
N VAL A 136 4.36 -26.82 5.99
CA VAL A 136 5.49 -27.56 6.57
C VAL A 136 5.37 -27.60 8.09
N MET A 137 5.04 -26.47 8.73
CA MET A 137 4.80 -26.44 10.19
C MET A 137 3.65 -27.36 10.60
N ALA A 138 2.52 -27.35 9.87
CA ALA A 138 1.38 -28.23 10.15
C ALA A 138 1.77 -29.72 10.05
N VAL A 139 2.56 -30.09 9.04
CA VAL A 139 3.07 -31.46 8.86
C VAL A 139 4.03 -31.86 9.98
N LEU A 140 4.96 -30.98 10.37
CA LEU A 140 5.93 -31.22 11.44
C LEU A 140 5.28 -31.36 12.82
N LEU A 141 4.17 -30.64 13.05
CA LEU A 141 3.40 -30.78 14.29
C LEU A 141 2.73 -32.16 14.39
N GLY A 142 2.35 -32.76 13.25
CA GLY A 142 1.82 -34.13 13.19
C GLY A 142 0.67 -34.36 14.17
N PRO A 143 -0.46 -33.64 14.02
CA PRO A 143 -1.53 -33.67 15.01
C PRO A 143 -2.15 -35.08 15.10
N ASP A 144 -2.18 -35.65 16.29
CA ASP A 144 -2.67 -37.00 16.56
C ASP A 144 -4.13 -36.99 17.08
N SER A 145 -4.62 -35.83 17.52
CA SER A 145 -5.98 -35.64 18.03
C SER A 145 -6.79 -34.61 17.21
N ARG A 146 -8.14 -34.69 17.30
CA ARG A 146 -9.02 -33.72 16.64
C ARG A 146 -8.83 -32.29 17.14
N GLU A 147 -8.48 -32.13 18.42
CA GLU A 147 -8.20 -30.82 19.02
C GLU A 147 -6.92 -30.22 18.45
N GLU A 148 -5.86 -31.02 18.32
CA GLU A 148 -4.61 -30.60 17.69
C GLU A 148 -4.79 -30.26 16.21
N VAL A 149 -5.56 -31.06 15.46
CA VAL A 149 -5.91 -30.75 14.07
C VAL A 149 -6.62 -29.40 13.99
N SER A 150 -7.60 -29.17 14.88
CA SER A 150 -8.35 -27.91 14.90
C SER A 150 -7.44 -26.72 15.19
N LEU A 151 -6.53 -26.85 16.16
CA LEU A 151 -5.54 -25.81 16.48
C LEU A 151 -4.61 -25.54 15.29
N VAL A 152 -4.07 -26.59 14.65
CA VAL A 152 -3.21 -26.46 13.47
C VAL A 152 -3.95 -25.75 12.35
N VAL A 153 -5.21 -26.08 12.08
CA VAL A 153 -6.02 -25.42 11.04
C VAL A 153 -6.23 -23.94 11.38
N VAL A 154 -6.62 -23.63 12.63
CA VAL A 154 -6.86 -22.25 13.10
C VAL A 154 -5.59 -21.39 13.01
N CYS A 155 -4.40 -21.97 13.18
CA CYS A 155 -3.14 -21.23 13.06
C CYS A 155 -2.60 -21.20 11.63
N ALA A 156 -2.59 -22.33 10.92
CA ALA A 156 -1.96 -22.47 9.60
C ALA A 156 -2.74 -21.73 8.51
N VAL A 157 -4.08 -21.72 8.56
CA VAL A 157 -4.90 -21.07 7.54
C VAL A 157 -4.69 -19.55 7.53
N PRO A 158 -4.81 -18.81 8.66
CA PRO A 158 -4.50 -17.39 8.68
C PRO A 158 -3.04 -17.07 8.33
N ALA A 159 -2.10 -17.92 8.75
CA ALA A 159 -0.69 -17.76 8.39
C ALA A 159 -0.48 -17.91 6.88
N LEU A 160 -1.14 -18.87 6.22
CA LEU A 160 -1.10 -19.04 4.77
C LEU A 160 -1.74 -17.87 4.04
N ILE A 161 -2.91 -17.39 4.49
CA ILE A 161 -3.56 -16.19 3.93
C ILE A 161 -2.62 -15.00 4.03
N THR A 162 -1.99 -14.79 5.20
CA THR A 162 -1.03 -13.71 5.42
C THR A 162 0.18 -13.87 4.49
N ALA A 163 0.72 -15.07 4.33
CA ALA A 163 1.83 -15.33 3.41
C ALA A 163 1.44 -15.02 1.95
N VAL A 164 0.22 -15.35 1.51
CA VAL A 164 -0.29 -15.01 0.18
C VAL A 164 -0.43 -13.49 0.01
N VAL A 165 -0.94 -12.78 1.02
CA VAL A 165 -1.03 -11.32 1.02
C VAL A 165 0.35 -10.69 0.91
N ILE A 166 1.32 -11.12 1.74
CA ILE A 166 2.72 -10.67 1.67
C ILE A 166 3.30 -10.94 0.29
N HIS A 167 3.05 -12.13 -0.26
CA HIS A 167 3.56 -12.52 -1.55
C HIS A 167 3.00 -11.63 -2.67
N ARG A 168 1.71 -11.33 -2.66
CA ARG A 168 1.06 -10.48 -3.69
C ARG A 168 1.29 -8.98 -3.49
N ASP A 169 1.81 -8.56 -2.33
CA ASP A 169 2.05 -7.16 -2.02
C ASP A 169 3.09 -6.53 -2.96
N VAL A 170 2.70 -5.41 -3.59
CA VAL A 170 3.52 -4.68 -4.56
C VAL A 170 4.78 -4.10 -3.91
N ARG A 171 4.69 -3.61 -2.68
CA ARG A 171 5.83 -3.06 -1.97
C ARG A 171 6.84 -4.14 -1.62
N ASN A 172 6.36 -5.34 -1.28
CA ASN A 172 7.21 -6.50 -1.05
C ASN A 172 7.93 -6.95 -2.33
N ARG A 173 7.25 -6.94 -3.49
CA ARG A 173 7.89 -7.19 -4.80
C ARG A 173 9.04 -6.22 -5.08
N LEU A 174 8.87 -4.92 -4.78
CA LEU A 174 9.94 -3.92 -4.92
C LEU A 174 11.13 -4.18 -3.99
N PHE A 175 10.88 -4.66 -2.76
CA PHE A 175 11.94 -5.09 -1.85
C PHE A 175 12.77 -6.25 -2.43
N PHE A 176 12.12 -7.22 -3.07
CA PHE A 176 12.81 -8.33 -3.76
C PHE A 176 13.29 -8.00 -5.18
N ARG A 177 13.28 -6.71 -5.58
CA ARG A 177 13.73 -6.25 -6.90
C ARG A 177 13.05 -7.00 -8.07
N ARG A 178 11.76 -7.32 -7.91
CA ARG A 178 10.93 -7.91 -8.97
C ARG A 178 10.28 -6.79 -9.78
N ASP A 179 10.08 -7.05 -11.07
CA ASP A 179 9.35 -6.14 -11.93
C ASP A 179 7.93 -5.94 -11.42
N VAL A 180 7.43 -4.71 -11.56
CA VAL A 180 6.09 -4.29 -11.16
C VAL A 180 5.52 -3.49 -12.32
N THR A 181 4.26 -3.76 -12.65
CA THR A 181 3.62 -3.05 -13.76
C THR A 181 3.40 -1.57 -13.42
N PRO A 182 3.37 -0.66 -14.41
CA PRO A 182 3.12 0.76 -14.14
C PRO A 182 1.80 1.02 -13.40
N GLY A 183 0.75 0.24 -13.69
CA GLY A 183 -0.54 0.34 -13.01
C GLY A 183 -0.48 -0.05 -11.52
N GLU A 184 0.26 -1.11 -11.18
CA GLU A 184 0.50 -1.50 -9.78
C GLU A 184 1.34 -0.45 -9.03
N LEU A 185 2.35 0.13 -9.67
CA LEU A 185 3.14 1.24 -9.12
C LEU A 185 2.29 2.47 -8.88
N GLN A 186 1.44 2.84 -9.84
CA GLN A 186 0.51 3.97 -9.71
C GLN A 186 -0.51 3.73 -8.60
N ALA A 187 -1.01 2.49 -8.46
CA ALA A 187 -1.88 2.11 -7.34
C ALA A 187 -1.16 2.26 -5.99
N LEU A 188 0.08 1.79 -5.87
CA LEU A 188 0.88 1.94 -4.65
C LEU A 188 1.21 3.41 -4.35
N TRP A 189 1.54 4.20 -5.37
CA TRP A 189 1.75 5.65 -5.25
C TRP A 189 0.48 6.34 -4.75
N ASN A 190 -0.67 5.97 -5.32
CA ASN A 190 -1.98 6.48 -4.90
C ASN A 190 -2.29 6.19 -3.42
N VAL A 191 -1.81 5.06 -2.92
CA VAL A 191 -2.03 4.62 -1.54
C VAL A 191 -1.12 5.35 -0.55
N ARG A 192 0.10 5.73 -0.96
CA ARG A 192 1.15 6.25 -0.06
C ARG A 192 1.46 7.74 -0.19
N ARG A 193 1.36 8.29 -1.40
CA ARG A 193 1.79 9.66 -1.73
C ARG A 193 0.64 10.54 -2.23
N ASN A 194 -0.31 9.98 -2.97
CA ASN A 194 -1.45 10.76 -3.45
C ASN A 194 -2.42 11.08 -2.31
N ASN A 195 -2.37 12.32 -1.84
CA ASN A 195 -3.32 12.88 -0.87
C ASN A 195 -3.66 11.92 0.30
N PRO A 196 -2.68 11.52 1.14
CA PRO A 196 -2.91 10.56 2.22
C PRO A 196 -3.96 11.04 3.24
N LEU A 197 -4.12 12.36 3.37
CA LEU A 197 -5.15 12.97 4.23
C LEU A 197 -6.57 12.62 3.78
N ALA A 198 -6.83 12.49 2.48
CA ALA A 198 -8.15 12.08 1.97
C ALA A 198 -8.53 10.68 2.46
N ARG A 199 -7.54 9.77 2.47
CA ARG A 199 -7.73 8.40 2.97
C ARG A 199 -7.93 8.39 4.48
N HIS A 200 -7.13 9.14 5.23
CA HIS A 200 -7.31 9.27 6.68
C HIS A 200 -8.67 9.86 7.04
N ALA A 201 -9.13 10.88 6.30
CA ALA A 201 -10.46 11.46 6.46
C ALA A 201 -11.56 10.40 6.29
N LEU A 202 -11.48 9.57 5.24
CA LEU A 202 -12.41 8.47 5.03
C LEU A 202 -12.36 7.44 6.18
N SER A 203 -11.17 7.02 6.61
CA SER A 203 -11.00 6.08 7.73
C SER A 203 -11.54 6.63 9.05
N PHE A 204 -11.30 7.91 9.34
CA PHE A 204 -11.85 8.58 10.52
C PHE A 204 -13.36 8.76 10.41
N GLY A 205 -13.89 9.03 9.21
CA GLY A 205 -15.34 9.13 8.99
C GLY A 205 -16.06 7.81 9.27
N LEU A 206 -15.51 6.70 8.76
CA LEU A 206 -16.02 5.35 9.05
C LEU A 206 -15.90 5.00 10.54
N SER A 207 -14.77 5.31 11.17
CA SER A 207 -14.56 5.07 12.60
C SER A 207 -15.44 5.96 13.47
N GLY A 208 -15.78 7.16 12.99
CA GLY A 208 -16.64 8.13 13.64
C GLY A 208 -18.03 7.59 13.93
N VAL A 209 -18.56 6.71 13.08
CA VAL A 209 -19.85 6.05 13.30
C VAL A 209 -19.87 5.32 14.65
N PHE A 210 -18.75 4.67 15.02
CA PHE A 210 -18.64 3.91 16.26
C PHE A 210 -18.06 4.73 17.43
N MET A 211 -17.23 5.73 17.15
CA MET A 211 -16.56 6.54 18.17
C MET A 211 -16.62 8.04 17.82
N PRO A 212 -17.37 8.87 18.55
CA PRO A 212 -17.66 10.25 18.17
C PRO A 212 -16.43 11.14 18.00
N VAL A 213 -15.33 10.83 18.71
CA VAL A 213 -14.08 11.61 18.69
C VAL A 213 -13.43 11.65 17.30
N PHE A 214 -13.65 10.64 16.44
CA PHE A 214 -13.06 10.62 15.10
C PHE A 214 -13.84 11.45 14.08
N ALA A 215 -15.11 11.75 14.34
CA ALA A 215 -15.95 12.51 13.43
C ALA A 215 -15.43 13.93 13.12
N PRO A 216 -15.03 14.77 14.10
CA PRO A 216 -14.45 16.08 13.80
C PRO A 216 -13.09 15.96 13.09
N LEU A 217 -12.27 14.96 13.44
CA LEU A 217 -11.01 14.69 12.74
C LEU A 217 -11.24 14.34 11.26
N ALA A 218 -12.29 13.58 10.95
CA ALA A 218 -12.68 13.26 9.60
C ALA A 218 -13.03 14.50 8.78
N VAL A 219 -13.83 15.41 9.34
CA VAL A 219 -14.22 16.68 8.68
C VAL A 219 -12.99 17.57 8.44
N LEU A 220 -12.14 17.75 9.44
CA LEU A 220 -10.94 18.59 9.32
C LEU A 220 -9.95 18.02 8.29
N CYS A 221 -9.62 16.73 8.41
CA CYS A 221 -8.72 16.07 7.46
C CYS A 221 -9.32 16.08 6.05
N GLY A 222 -10.62 15.85 5.92
CA GLY A 222 -11.33 15.85 4.64
C GLY A 222 -11.33 17.23 3.97
N ALA A 223 -11.59 18.30 4.73
CA ALA A 223 -11.57 19.66 4.21
C ALA A 223 -10.17 20.08 3.73
N VAL A 224 -9.12 19.78 4.52
CA VAL A 224 -7.73 20.04 4.12
C VAL A 224 -7.34 19.20 2.90
N ALA A 225 -7.74 17.93 2.86
CA ALA A 225 -7.46 17.05 1.74
C ALA A 225 -8.16 17.49 0.46
N TRP A 226 -9.40 17.96 0.54
CA TRP A 226 -10.17 18.44 -0.61
C TRP A 226 -9.54 19.70 -1.21
N ARG A 227 -9.07 20.63 -0.38
CA ARG A 227 -8.37 21.85 -0.83
C ARG A 227 -7.02 21.56 -1.52
N ARG A 228 -6.42 20.40 -1.29
CA ARG A 228 -5.15 20.00 -1.92
C ARG A 228 -5.34 19.27 -3.25
N VAL A 229 -6.57 18.98 -3.66
CA VAL A 229 -6.83 18.31 -4.93
C VAL A 229 -6.49 19.28 -6.05
N ASP A 230 -5.55 18.87 -6.90
CA ASP A 230 -5.09 19.62 -8.05
C ASP A 230 -4.82 18.61 -9.19
N PRO A 231 -5.72 18.52 -10.18
CA PRO A 231 -5.54 17.62 -11.32
C PRO A 231 -4.44 18.07 -12.28
N GLU A 232 -4.01 19.35 -12.22
CA GLU A 232 -2.99 19.91 -13.10
C GLU A 232 -1.58 19.80 -12.52
N ALA A 233 -1.45 19.54 -11.21
CA ALA A 233 -0.17 19.33 -10.54
C ALA A 233 0.65 18.17 -11.15
N HIS A 234 1.97 18.22 -10.97
CA HIS A 234 2.91 17.18 -11.40
C HIS A 234 3.66 16.60 -10.19
N PRO A 235 3.33 15.38 -9.73
CA PRO A 235 2.25 14.49 -10.20
C PRO A 235 0.83 14.95 -9.82
N PRO A 236 -0.22 14.48 -10.53
CA PRO A 236 -1.60 14.92 -10.30
C PRO A 236 -2.08 14.52 -8.91
N ILE A 237 -2.57 15.48 -8.13
CA ILE A 237 -3.06 15.27 -6.78
C ILE A 237 -4.58 15.03 -6.85
N GLY A 238 -4.97 13.78 -6.67
CA GLY A 238 -6.36 13.33 -6.83
C GLY A 238 -7.08 13.04 -5.50
N ARG A 239 -8.03 12.11 -5.57
CA ARG A 239 -8.80 11.55 -4.42
C ARG A 239 -9.79 12.51 -3.76
N GLY A 240 -10.25 13.54 -4.47
CA GLY A 240 -11.34 14.40 -4.01
C GLY A 240 -12.53 13.60 -3.48
N GLY A 241 -13.04 12.62 -4.24
CA GLY A 241 -14.17 11.80 -3.80
C GLY A 241 -14.01 11.13 -2.44
N GLN A 242 -12.80 10.69 -2.06
CA GLN A 242 -12.54 10.12 -0.73
C GLN A 242 -12.55 11.18 0.37
N ALA A 243 -11.98 12.36 0.09
CA ALA A 243 -12.01 13.48 1.01
C ALA A 243 -13.46 13.93 1.29
N LEU A 244 -14.28 14.07 0.24
CA LEU A 244 -15.70 14.41 0.39
C LEU A 244 -16.48 13.34 1.14
N ALA A 245 -16.27 12.06 0.82
CA ALA A 245 -16.89 10.96 1.56
C ALA A 245 -16.52 11.00 3.05
N GLY A 246 -15.26 11.30 3.38
CA GLY A 246 -14.81 11.49 4.76
C GLY A 246 -15.51 12.66 5.47
N ILE A 247 -15.67 13.81 4.80
CA ILE A 247 -16.42 14.95 5.34
C ILE A 247 -17.88 14.57 5.60
N VAL A 248 -18.55 13.97 4.61
CA VAL A 248 -19.97 13.59 4.70
C VAL A 248 -20.19 12.60 5.84
N LEU A 249 -19.37 11.55 5.93
CA LEU A 249 -19.45 10.57 7.03
C LEU A 249 -19.15 11.21 8.39
N GLY A 250 -18.18 12.12 8.46
CA GLY A 250 -17.86 12.85 9.69
C GLY A 250 -19.02 13.73 10.18
N VAL A 251 -19.65 14.50 9.28
CA VAL A 251 -20.82 15.33 9.62
C VAL A 251 -22.01 14.45 10.02
N ALA A 252 -22.28 13.39 9.27
CA ALA A 252 -23.37 12.45 9.59
C ALA A 252 -23.16 11.79 10.96
N SER A 253 -21.94 11.38 11.29
CA SER A 253 -21.57 10.83 12.59
C SER A 253 -21.74 11.86 13.72
N LEU A 254 -21.32 13.12 13.52
CA LEU A 254 -21.52 14.19 14.52
C LEU A 254 -23.01 14.41 14.81
N LEU A 255 -23.85 14.43 13.77
CA LEU A 255 -25.30 14.57 13.93
C LEU A 255 -25.91 13.38 14.66
N LEU A 256 -25.53 12.16 14.29
CA LEU A 256 -25.96 10.93 14.94
C LEU A 256 -25.63 10.94 16.44
N TRP A 257 -24.38 11.20 16.79
CA TRP A 257 -23.94 11.21 18.19
C TRP A 257 -24.50 12.41 18.95
N GLY A 258 -24.69 13.56 18.31
CA GLY A 258 -25.41 14.69 18.89
C GLY A 258 -26.83 14.30 19.31
N PHE A 259 -27.57 13.60 18.44
CA PHE A 259 -28.90 13.10 18.76
C PHE A 259 -28.91 12.07 19.90
N VAL A 260 -27.96 11.12 19.88
CA VAL A 260 -27.81 10.10 20.94
C VAL A 260 -27.48 10.75 22.29
N LEU A 261 -26.52 11.68 22.32
CA LEU A 261 -26.11 12.39 23.53
C LEU A 261 -27.23 13.27 24.09
N LEU A 262 -27.93 14.02 23.23
CA LEU A 262 -29.09 14.83 23.64
C LEU A 262 -30.20 13.95 24.23
N SER A 263 -30.49 12.81 23.60
CA SER A 263 -31.48 11.84 24.09
C SER A 263 -31.08 11.26 25.46
N PHE A 264 -29.80 10.93 25.62
CA PHE A 264 -29.25 10.43 26.87
C PHE A 264 -29.32 11.49 27.99
N LEU A 265 -28.88 12.71 27.70
CA LEU A 265 -28.93 13.85 28.63
C LEU A 265 -30.37 14.16 29.05
N ASN A 266 -31.32 14.14 28.12
CA ASN A 266 -32.73 14.41 28.43
C ASN A 266 -33.32 13.35 29.38
N ARG A 267 -33.00 12.06 29.16
CA ARG A 267 -33.41 10.97 30.07
C ARG A 267 -32.77 11.11 31.45
N PHE A 268 -31.48 11.44 31.49
CA PHE A 268 -30.75 11.63 32.75
C PHE A 268 -31.35 12.78 33.56
N LEU A 269 -31.59 13.93 32.93
CA LEU A 269 -32.17 15.10 33.60
C LEU A 269 -33.61 14.84 34.07
N SER A 270 -34.42 14.15 33.27
CA SER A 270 -35.80 13.80 33.63
C SER A 270 -35.85 12.83 34.81
N GLY A 271 -34.92 11.87 34.90
CA GLY A 271 -34.83 10.95 36.04
C GLY A 271 -34.45 11.63 37.37
N VAL A 272 -33.66 12.69 37.33
CA VAL A 272 -33.25 13.45 38.52
C VAL A 272 -34.42 14.25 39.14
N VAL A 273 -35.40 14.66 38.34
CA VAL A 273 -36.53 15.49 38.79
C VAL A 273 -37.57 14.69 39.59
N VAL A 274 -37.66 13.37 39.41
CA VAL A 274 -38.71 12.53 40.03
C VAL A 274 -38.37 12.10 41.47
N HIS A 275 -37.15 12.35 41.95
CA HIS A 275 -36.69 11.96 43.30
C HIS A 275 -36.51 13.13 44.29
N LYS A 276 -37.17 14.26 44.06
CA LYS A 276 -37.30 15.35 45.04
C LYS A 276 -38.75 15.50 45.48
#